data_AF-A0A0N0M023-F1
#
_entry.id   AF-A0A0N0M023-F1
#
_cell.length_a   1.000
_cell.length_b   1.000
_cell.length_c   1.000
_cell.angle_alpha   90.00
_cell.angle_beta   90.00
_cell.angle_gamma   90.00
#
_symmetry.space_group_name_H-M   'P 1'
#
loop_
_entity.id
_entity.type
_entity.pdbx_description
1 polymer ?
#
loop_
_entity_poly.entity_id
_entity_poly.type
_entity_poly.pdbx_seq_one_letter_code
_entity_poly.pdbx_strand_id
1 'polypeptide(L)'
;MKMRDVLKNYDYDLPLMDVLNDPEKSQTMRMVAAALMGQDLNTAYYATVEVLEAYERLQADYETKVHPGEGFAMMEAILQDRNPLQMRLWHMLDGASFEVAILVLSEAKQFAYDRARMCRVLMNEGLSGKYWTYASGLEGPNAHDLMSKLGV
;
A
#
# COMPACT_ATOMS: atom_id res chain seq x y z
N MET A 1 17.30 -20.72 -19.92
CA MET A 1 16.15 -19.87 -19.53
C MET A 1 16.52 -18.43 -19.79
N LYS A 2 15.74 -17.65 -20.55
CA LYS A 2 16.07 -16.22 -20.78
C LYS A 2 15.56 -15.41 -19.59
N MET A 3 16.26 -14.36 -19.20
CA MET A 3 15.87 -13.50 -18.06
C MET A 3 14.45 -12.93 -18.22
N ARG A 4 14.05 -12.61 -19.47
CA ARG A 4 12.68 -12.21 -19.79
C ARG A 4 11.61 -13.25 -19.43
N ASP A 5 11.91 -14.53 -19.54
CA ASP A 5 10.96 -15.60 -19.21
C ASP A 5 10.72 -15.67 -17.69
N VAL A 6 11.75 -15.37 -16.89
CA VAL A 6 11.69 -15.33 -15.42
C VAL A 6 10.87 -14.14 -14.93
N LEU A 7 11.06 -12.98 -15.55
CA LEU A 7 10.46 -11.71 -15.12
C LEU A 7 9.05 -11.46 -15.65
N LYS A 8 8.53 -12.34 -16.52
CA LYS A 8 7.21 -12.20 -17.13
C LYS A 8 6.06 -12.17 -16.10
N ASN A 9 6.24 -12.91 -15.00
CA ASN A 9 5.30 -12.97 -13.88
C ASN A 9 5.98 -12.44 -12.61
N TYR A 10 6.63 -11.28 -12.71
CA TYR A 10 7.24 -10.67 -11.54
C TYR A 10 6.15 -10.27 -10.54
N ASP A 11 6.27 -10.76 -9.30
CA ASP A 11 5.37 -10.39 -8.22
C ASP A 11 5.79 -9.03 -7.64
N TYR A 12 4.97 -8.01 -7.89
CA TYR A 12 5.20 -6.68 -7.35
C TYR A 12 4.98 -6.59 -5.84
N ASP A 13 4.45 -7.63 -5.19
CA ASP A 13 4.28 -7.66 -3.74
C ASP A 13 5.49 -8.30 -3.02
N LEU A 14 6.47 -8.83 -3.77
CA LEU A 14 7.65 -9.48 -3.20
C LEU A 14 8.38 -8.60 -2.16
N PRO A 15 8.65 -7.30 -2.41
CA PRO A 15 9.28 -6.44 -1.40
C PRO A 15 8.45 -6.28 -0.12
N LEU A 16 7.12 -6.33 -0.23
CA LEU A 16 6.22 -6.25 0.93
C LEU A 16 6.19 -7.58 1.70
N MET A 17 6.30 -8.71 0.99
CA MET A 17 6.45 -10.02 1.63
C MET A 17 7.75 -10.12 2.42
N ASP A 18 8.84 -9.56 1.91
CA ASP A 18 10.11 -9.52 2.64
C ASP A 18 9.94 -8.74 3.95
N VAL A 19 9.30 -7.57 3.91
CA VAL A 19 9.00 -6.76 5.11
C VAL A 19 8.09 -7.52 6.08
N LEU A 20 7.02 -8.15 5.58
CA LEU A 20 6.06 -8.89 6.40
C LEU A 20 6.74 -10.04 7.17
N ASN A 21 7.71 -10.71 6.54
CA ASN A 21 8.41 -11.86 7.12
C ASN A 21 9.67 -11.47 7.90
N ASP A 22 10.08 -10.20 7.87
CA ASP A 22 11.26 -9.71 8.58
C ASP A 22 11.01 -9.58 10.09
N PRO A 23 11.66 -10.41 10.95
CA PRO A 23 11.48 -10.33 12.40
C PRO A 23 12.08 -9.06 13.02
N GLU A 24 12.97 -8.35 12.31
CA GLU A 24 13.56 -7.09 12.78
C GLU A 24 12.59 -5.90 12.61
N LYS A 25 11.56 -6.05 11.76
CA LYS A 25 10.53 -5.03 11.56
C LYS A 25 9.49 -5.05 12.67
N SER A 26 9.04 -3.86 13.05
CA SER A 26 7.97 -3.71 14.05
C SER A 26 6.69 -4.42 13.60
N GLN A 27 5.87 -4.85 14.55
CA GLN A 27 4.58 -5.48 14.24
C GLN A 27 3.70 -4.53 13.39
N THR A 28 3.67 -3.24 13.72
CA THR A 28 2.93 -2.23 12.97
C THR A 28 3.41 -2.12 11.53
N MET A 29 4.73 -2.06 11.30
CA MET A 29 5.28 -1.99 9.94
C MET A 29 4.95 -3.24 9.13
N ARG A 30 5.02 -4.43 9.74
CA ARG A 30 4.61 -5.68 9.11
C ARG A 30 3.12 -5.68 8.72
N MET A 31 2.25 -5.18 9.60
CA MET A 31 0.82 -5.06 9.32
C MET A 31 0.53 -4.05 8.20
N VAL A 32 1.23 -2.91 8.18
CA VAL A 32 1.13 -1.91 7.11
C VAL A 32 1.61 -2.49 5.78
N ALA A 33 2.71 -3.24 5.77
CA ALA A 33 3.19 -3.93 4.56
C ALA A 33 2.13 -4.93 4.04
N ALA A 34 1.52 -5.72 4.92
CA ALA A 34 0.42 -6.62 4.55
C ALA A 34 -0.80 -5.86 4.00
N ALA A 35 -1.12 -4.67 4.50
CA ALA A 35 -2.23 -3.86 4.00
C ALA A 35 -2.01 -3.37 2.56
N LEU A 36 -0.75 -3.13 2.18
CA LEU A 36 -0.35 -2.70 0.83
C LEU A 36 -0.27 -3.84 -0.18
N MET A 37 -0.17 -5.09 0.28
CA MET A 37 -0.18 -6.26 -0.60
C MET A 37 -1.52 -6.39 -1.32
N GLY A 38 -1.49 -6.80 -2.59
CA GLY A 38 -2.65 -6.90 -3.47
C GLY A 38 -3.27 -5.56 -3.88
N GLN A 39 -2.72 -4.43 -3.42
CA GLN A 39 -3.15 -3.10 -3.84
C GLN A 39 -2.41 -2.71 -5.13
N ASP A 40 -3.16 -2.16 -6.08
CA ASP A 40 -2.60 -1.53 -7.29
C ASP A 40 -1.48 -0.53 -6.92
N LEU A 41 -0.49 -0.41 -7.80
CA LEU A 41 0.72 0.38 -7.57
C LEU A 41 0.42 1.86 -7.29
N ASN A 42 -0.49 2.48 -8.07
CA ASN A 42 -0.85 3.88 -7.87
C ASN A 42 -1.68 4.04 -6.61
N THR A 43 -2.67 3.17 -6.41
CA THR A 43 -3.55 3.19 -5.23
C THR A 43 -2.74 3.07 -3.95
N ALA A 44 -1.80 2.12 -3.89
CA ALA A 44 -0.91 1.92 -2.75
C ALA A 44 -0.06 3.16 -2.46
N TYR A 45 0.52 3.76 -3.51
CA TYR A 45 1.38 4.93 -3.35
C TYR A 45 0.60 6.17 -2.88
N TYR A 46 -0.43 6.58 -3.61
CA TYR A 46 -1.15 7.82 -3.33
C TYR A 46 -1.89 7.77 -2.00
N ALA A 47 -2.58 6.66 -1.69
CA ALA A 47 -3.27 6.51 -0.40
C ALA A 47 -2.29 6.61 0.78
N THR A 48 -1.08 6.02 0.66
CA THR A 48 -0.06 6.10 1.70
C THR A 48 0.49 7.50 1.86
N VAL A 49 0.73 8.21 0.74
CA VAL A 49 1.21 9.61 0.74
C VAL A 49 0.18 10.54 1.39
N GLU A 50 -1.09 10.44 1.00
CA GLU A 50 -2.15 11.30 1.54
C GLU A 50 -2.32 11.13 3.06
N VAL A 51 -2.25 9.88 3.55
CA VAL A 51 -2.29 9.60 5.00
C VAL A 51 -1.03 10.11 5.70
N LEU A 52 0.16 9.93 5.11
CA LEU A 52 1.42 10.46 5.64
C LEU A 52 1.36 11.99 5.80
N GLU A 53 0.98 12.71 4.74
CA GLU A 53 0.89 14.16 4.74
C GLU A 53 -0.13 14.66 5.78
N ALA A 54 -1.26 13.95 5.93
CA ALA A 54 -2.25 14.27 6.97
C ALA A 54 -1.66 14.10 8.39
N TYR A 55 -0.87 13.05 8.65
CA TYR A 55 -0.19 12.86 9.95
C TYR A 55 0.88 13.92 10.21
N GLU A 56 1.72 14.24 9.21
CA GLU A 56 2.74 15.29 9.32
C GLU A 56 2.09 16.65 9.62
N ARG A 57 0.97 16.95 8.95
CA ARG A 57 0.24 18.20 9.17
C ARG A 57 -0.49 18.24 10.51
N LEU A 58 -1.08 17.12 10.95
CA LEU A 58 -1.66 17.01 12.29
C LEU A 58 -0.62 17.22 13.39
N GLN A 59 0.59 16.68 13.22
CA GLN A 59 1.68 16.93 14.15
C GLN A 59 2.02 18.42 14.19
N ALA A 60 2.13 19.08 13.03
CA ALA A 60 2.40 20.51 12.96
C ALA A 60 1.31 21.35 13.63
N ASP A 61 0.03 21.01 13.44
CA ASP A 61 -1.10 21.63 14.12
C ASP A 61 -0.97 21.52 15.65
N TYR A 62 -0.61 20.33 16.14
CA TYR A 62 -0.40 20.06 17.57
C TYR A 62 0.77 20.87 18.14
N GLU A 63 1.92 20.88 17.46
CA GLU A 63 3.12 21.60 17.90
C GLU A 63 2.92 23.13 17.92
N THR A 64 2.15 23.64 16.96
CA THR A 64 1.81 25.07 16.85
C THR A 64 0.58 25.48 17.65
N LYS A 65 -0.11 24.52 18.28
CA LYS A 65 -1.34 24.71 19.08
C LYS A 65 -2.50 25.32 18.28
N VAL A 66 -2.56 25.02 16.98
CA VAL A 66 -3.67 25.44 16.10
C VAL A 66 -4.72 24.33 16.11
N HIS A 67 -5.95 24.64 16.58
CA HIS A 67 -7.04 23.69 16.56
C HIS A 67 -8.41 24.37 16.30
N PRO A 68 -9.16 23.94 15.26
CA PRO A 68 -8.75 23.03 14.18
C PRO A 68 -7.78 23.70 13.21
N GLY A 69 -6.69 22.99 12.85
CA GLY A 69 -5.74 23.40 11.83
C GLY A 69 -5.93 22.65 10.50
N GLU A 70 -4.96 22.78 9.59
CA GLU A 70 -5.05 22.20 8.25
C GLU A 70 -4.94 20.67 8.29
N GLY A 71 -4.11 20.12 9.17
CA GLY A 71 -3.96 18.67 9.33
C GLY A 71 -5.23 18.02 9.85
N PHE A 72 -5.94 18.71 10.76
CA PHE A 72 -7.26 18.27 11.19
C PHE A 72 -8.23 18.14 10.00
N ALA A 73 -8.28 19.15 9.13
CA ALA A 73 -9.15 19.13 7.95
C ALA A 73 -8.76 18.04 6.94
N MET A 74 -7.45 17.82 6.73
CA MET A 74 -6.95 16.75 5.86
C MET A 74 -7.34 15.36 6.37
N MET A 75 -7.13 15.10 7.66
CA MET A 75 -7.50 13.81 8.26
C MET A 75 -9.01 13.62 8.27
N GLU A 76 -9.79 14.67 8.57
CA GLU A 76 -11.24 14.61 8.48
C GLU A 76 -11.71 14.24 7.06
N ALA A 77 -11.13 14.83 6.01
CA ALA A 77 -11.45 14.51 4.63
C ALA A 77 -11.17 13.03 4.29
N ILE A 78 -10.03 12.49 4.72
CA ILE A 78 -9.69 11.05 4.55
C ILE A 78 -10.73 10.16 5.23
N LEU A 79 -11.11 10.48 6.47
CA LEU A 79 -12.08 9.71 7.24
C LEU A 79 -13.51 9.83 6.69
N GLN A 80 -13.83 10.93 5.99
CA GLN A 80 -15.11 11.13 5.31
C GLN A 80 -15.19 10.40 3.97
N ASP A 81 -14.14 10.45 3.15
CA ASP A 81 -14.09 9.75 1.84
C ASP A 81 -14.14 8.23 2.00
N ARG A 82 -13.62 7.74 3.13
CA ARG A 82 -13.64 6.31 3.51
C ARG A 82 -12.98 5.41 2.45
N ASN A 83 -11.91 5.89 1.81
CA ASN A 83 -11.09 5.04 0.97
C ASN A 83 -10.64 3.78 1.77
N PRO A 84 -10.90 2.56 1.28
CA PRO A 84 -10.66 1.35 2.07
C PRO A 84 -9.21 1.13 2.51
N LEU A 85 -8.23 1.60 1.73
CA LEU A 85 -6.83 1.47 2.11
C LEU A 85 -6.45 2.51 3.15
N GLN A 86 -6.83 3.78 2.94
CA GLN A 86 -6.56 4.85 3.91
C GLN A 86 -7.19 4.57 5.27
N MET A 87 -8.43 4.06 5.30
CA MET A 87 -9.09 3.65 6.53
C MET A 87 -8.36 2.51 7.24
N ARG A 88 -7.83 1.53 6.49
CA ARG A 88 -7.01 0.45 7.06
C ARG A 88 -5.72 0.99 7.66
N LEU A 89 -5.04 1.90 6.96
CA LEU A 89 -3.82 2.54 7.47
C LEU A 89 -4.12 3.36 8.74
N TRP A 90 -5.20 4.14 8.74
CA TRP A 90 -5.66 4.88 9.91
C TRP A 90 -5.89 3.96 11.11
N HIS A 91 -6.68 2.88 10.97
CA HIS A 91 -6.96 1.96 12.08
C HIS A 91 -5.73 1.21 12.60
N MET A 92 -4.66 1.10 11.82
CA MET A 92 -3.40 0.53 12.28
C MET A 92 -2.53 1.51 13.06
N LEU A 93 -2.80 2.81 12.93
CA LEU A 93 -1.93 3.90 13.38
C LEU A 93 -2.62 4.92 14.31
N ASP A 94 -3.93 4.84 14.51
CA ASP A 94 -4.70 5.81 15.31
C ASP A 94 -4.25 5.88 16.78
N GLY A 95 -3.80 4.76 17.34
CA GLY A 95 -3.22 4.67 18.68
C GLY A 95 -1.69 4.92 18.73
N ALA A 96 -1.02 5.12 17.60
CA ALA A 96 0.42 5.35 17.56
C ALA A 96 0.77 6.81 17.86
N SER A 97 1.99 7.08 18.34
CA SER A 97 2.50 8.45 18.39
C SER A 97 2.73 9.00 16.98
N PHE A 98 2.72 10.33 16.82
CA PHE A 98 3.03 10.98 15.54
C PHE A 98 4.36 10.49 14.95
N GLU A 99 5.42 10.44 15.77
CA GLU A 99 6.74 9.96 15.35
C GLU A 99 6.68 8.53 14.77
N VAL A 100 5.97 7.61 15.44
CA VAL A 100 5.86 6.22 14.98
C VAL A 100 5.02 6.13 13.71
N ALA A 101 3.88 6.82 13.65
CA ALA A 101 3.00 6.80 12.49
C ALA A 101 3.70 7.36 11.23
N ILE A 102 4.37 8.51 11.37
CA ILE A 102 5.10 9.16 10.27
C ILE A 102 6.28 8.30 9.81
N LEU A 103 7.03 7.69 10.74
CA LEU A 103 8.13 6.78 10.40
C LEU A 103 7.61 5.57 9.58
N VAL A 104 6.56 4.90 10.08
CA VAL A 104 5.98 3.73 9.42
C VAL A 104 5.42 4.09 8.05
N LEU A 105 4.68 5.19 7.93
CA LEU A 105 4.11 5.65 6.67
C LEU A 105 5.20 6.10 5.68
N SER A 106 6.30 6.68 6.16
CA SER A 106 7.45 7.04 5.33
C SER A 106 8.14 5.81 4.74
N GLU A 107 8.35 4.76 5.55
CA GLU A 107 8.85 3.48 5.05
C GLU A 107 7.86 2.83 4.07
N ALA A 108 6.57 2.81 4.41
CA ALA A 108 5.51 2.26 3.56
C ALA A 108 5.44 2.96 2.20
N LYS A 109 5.57 4.29 2.17
CA LYS A 109 5.68 5.09 0.94
C LYS A 109 6.86 4.64 0.09
N GLN A 110 8.02 4.41 0.71
CA GLN A 110 9.22 3.95 0.00
C GLN A 110 8.99 2.58 -0.64
N PHE A 111 8.39 1.63 0.08
CA PHE A 111 8.05 0.33 -0.49
C PHE A 111 7.05 0.44 -1.65
N ALA A 112 6.00 1.26 -1.51
CA ALA A 112 5.04 1.50 -2.59
C ALA A 112 5.71 2.11 -3.84
N TYR A 113 6.64 3.05 -3.63
CA TYR A 113 7.41 3.67 -4.71
C TYR A 113 8.34 2.67 -5.42
N ASP A 114 9.04 1.82 -4.67
CA ASP A 114 9.96 0.84 -5.24
C ASP A 114 9.24 -0.21 -6.11
N ARG A 115 8.01 -0.59 -5.71
CA ARG A 115 7.13 -1.44 -6.54
C ARG A 115 6.80 -0.76 -7.87
N ALA A 116 6.41 0.51 -7.83
CA ALA A 116 6.11 1.30 -9.03
C ALA A 116 7.34 1.49 -9.93
N ARG A 117 8.52 1.69 -9.33
CA ARG A 117 9.79 1.79 -10.06
C ARG A 117 10.14 0.49 -10.76
N MET A 118 9.94 -0.66 -10.12
CA MET A 118 10.18 -1.97 -10.73
C MET A 118 9.27 -2.19 -11.95
N CYS A 119 8.02 -1.72 -11.90
CA CYS A 119 7.12 -1.80 -13.04
C CYS A 119 7.70 -1.05 -14.25
N ARG A 120 8.22 0.16 -14.04
CA ARG A 120 8.88 0.94 -15.10
C ARG A 120 10.10 0.23 -15.68
N VAL A 121 10.93 -0.39 -14.84
CA VAL A 121 12.11 -1.15 -15.30
C VAL A 121 11.67 -2.32 -16.20
N LEU A 122 10.65 -3.09 -15.79
CA LEU A 122 10.15 -4.22 -16.56
C LEU A 122 9.56 -3.79 -17.91
N MET A 123 8.83 -2.68 -17.95
CA MET A 123 8.32 -2.10 -19.19
C MET A 123 9.44 -1.71 -20.16
N ASN A 124 10.52 -1.10 -19.65
CA ASN A 124 11.68 -0.72 -20.46
C ASN A 124 12.40 -1.94 -21.07
N GLU A 125 12.35 -3.09 -20.40
CA GLU A 125 12.89 -4.36 -20.90
C GLU A 125 11.96 -5.08 -21.90
N GLY A 126 10.84 -4.46 -22.27
CA GLY A 126 9.85 -5.00 -23.21
C GLY A 126 8.95 -6.08 -22.62
N LEU A 127 8.83 -6.13 -21.30
CA LEU A 127 7.90 -7.01 -20.58
C LEU A 127 6.60 -6.26 -20.29
N SER A 128 5.47 -6.96 -20.23
CA SER A 128 4.21 -6.32 -19.85
C SER A 128 4.31 -5.83 -18.42
N GLY A 129 4.17 -4.53 -18.18
CA GLY A 129 3.98 -3.95 -16.85
C GLY A 129 2.61 -4.26 -16.24
N LYS A 130 1.99 -5.37 -16.65
CA LYS A 130 0.70 -5.82 -16.13
C LYS A 130 0.94 -6.18 -14.66
N TYR A 131 0.24 -5.51 -13.77
CA TYR A 131 0.26 -5.85 -12.35
C TYR A 131 -0.17 -7.31 -12.19
N TRP A 132 0.77 -8.13 -11.76
CA TRP A 132 0.60 -9.55 -11.49
C TRP A 132 1.06 -9.77 -10.06
N THR A 133 0.21 -10.43 -9.27
CA THR A 133 0.55 -10.87 -7.91
C THR A 133 0.61 -12.39 -7.89
N TYR A 134 1.33 -12.97 -6.94
CA TYR A 134 1.29 -14.42 -6.73
C TYR A 134 -0.13 -14.93 -6.52
N ALA A 135 -1.00 -14.16 -5.85
CA ALA A 135 -2.43 -14.47 -5.71
C ALA A 135 -3.13 -14.62 -7.07
N SER A 136 -2.89 -13.70 -8.02
CA SER A 136 -3.42 -13.81 -9.39
C SER A 136 -2.88 -15.03 -10.15
N GLY A 137 -1.73 -15.57 -9.76
CA GLY A 137 -1.17 -16.81 -10.29
C GLY A 137 -1.79 -18.09 -9.72
N LEU A 138 -2.45 -17.99 -8.56
CA LEU A 138 -3.13 -19.08 -7.87
C LEU A 138 -4.65 -19.13 -8.17
N GLU A 139 -5.20 -18.08 -8.76
CA GLU A 139 -6.62 -18.00 -9.14
C GLU A 139 -6.94 -18.97 -10.30
N GLY A 140 -7.34 -20.20 -9.93
CA GLY A 140 -8.22 -21.02 -10.77
C GLY A 140 -9.65 -20.46 -10.79
N PRO A 141 -10.54 -20.98 -11.66
CA PRO A 141 -11.93 -20.53 -11.70
C PRO A 141 -12.57 -20.61 -10.31
N ASN A 142 -13.04 -19.47 -9.81
CA ASN A 142 -13.65 -19.41 -8.49
C ASN A 142 -15.15 -19.78 -8.57
N ALA A 143 -15.80 -19.93 -7.41
CA ALA A 143 -17.21 -20.30 -7.38
C ALA A 143 -18.11 -19.28 -8.11
N HIS A 144 -17.79 -17.99 -8.06
CA HIS A 144 -18.53 -16.96 -8.78
C HIS A 144 -18.40 -17.12 -10.31
N ASP A 145 -17.21 -17.41 -10.83
CA ASP A 145 -16.95 -17.64 -12.26
C ASP A 145 -17.67 -18.89 -12.80
N LEU A 146 -17.87 -19.89 -11.94
CA LEU A 146 -18.61 -21.11 -12.26
C LEU A 146 -20.12 -20.88 -12.20
N MET A 147 -20.61 -20.10 -11.22
CA MET A 147 -22.03 -19.81 -11.04
C MET A 147 -22.57 -18.82 -12.09
N SER A 148 -21.78 -17.82 -12.48
CA SER A 148 -22.15 -16.86 -13.53
C SER A 148 -22.24 -17.51 -14.92
N LYS A 149 -21.49 -18.58 -15.18
CA LYS A 149 -21.64 -19.41 -16.39
C LYS A 149 -22.92 -20.26 -16.40
N LEU A 150 -23.55 -20.46 -15.25
CA LEU A 150 -24.80 -21.21 -15.10
C LEU A 150 -26.05 -20.31 -15.12
N GLY A 151 -25.88 -18.98 -15.27
CA GLY A 151 -27.00 -18.05 -15.40
C GLY A 151 -27.80 -17.81 -14.12
N VAL A 152 -27.15 -17.89 -12.95
CA VAL A 152 -27.70 -17.45 -11.66
C VAL A 152 -27.21 -16.04 -11.35
#